data_AF-A0A2E5J261-F1
#
_entry.id   AF-A0A2E5J261-F1
#
_cell.length_a   1.000
_cell.length_b   1.000
_cell.length_c   1.000
_cell.angle_alpha   90.00
_cell.angle_beta   90.00
_cell.angle_gamma   90.00
#
_symmetry.space_group_name_H-M   'P 1'
#
loop_
_entity.id
_entity.type
_entity.pdbx_description
1 polymer ?
#
loop_
_entity_poly.entity_id
_entity_poly.type
_entity_poly.pdbx_seq_one_letter_code
_entity_poly.pdbx_strand_id
1 'polypeptide(L)'
;MKILALDIGTGTQDILLFDSSTTIENCLKMVMPSPTAIAAKRISQATKERRAIALTGTNMGGGPSTGAAATHIQSGLPVYATVEAATTFNDDMNEVKAMGITLVSEDEIKKLKNTIGIELKDLDIEMVSTALESFGVETQWDALAVAVFDYGDSPSGYSDRRFRFDHLRNQVYSGSRNIRSSCYLEEDLPEYMTRMVAVSRSNDLNIPTLFMNTAEAAVLGSLEDKHVASQNTKVVANLGNEHTLAFYLDGETIQGLFEHHTHLLQKDKLEKYIDSLVKGNLDNETIWNDHGHGSIVLDGGPQDYFLSVTGPMRYMLEGSRLNPYFATPHGDMMLAGSFGLIRAWAEKNLSWREEILNSLR
;
A
#
# COMPACT_ATOMS: atom_id res chain seq x y z
N MET A 1 -7.54 5.79 23.88
CA MET A 1 -6.38 5.37 23.10
C MET A 1 -6.43 6.02 21.72
N LYS A 2 -5.31 6.53 21.22
CA LYS A 2 -5.17 7.18 19.91
C LYS A 2 -4.18 6.41 19.04
N ILE A 3 -4.60 5.97 17.86
CA ILE A 3 -3.75 5.28 16.87
C ILE A 3 -3.75 6.09 15.58
N LEU A 4 -2.57 6.47 15.08
CA LEU A 4 -2.45 7.06 13.76
C LEU A 4 -2.25 5.95 12.73
N ALA A 5 -3.25 5.74 11.87
CA ALA A 5 -3.19 4.78 10.77
C ALA A 5 -2.98 5.51 9.44
N LEU A 6 -2.02 5.07 8.63
CA LEU A 6 -1.72 5.59 7.30
C LEU A 6 -1.68 4.45 6.29
N ASP A 7 -2.61 4.45 5.33
CA ASP A 7 -2.51 3.59 4.15
C ASP A 7 -1.93 4.39 2.98
N ILE A 8 -0.69 4.07 2.60
CA ILE A 8 0.11 4.85 1.66
C ILE A 8 0.15 4.12 0.31
N GLY A 9 -0.81 4.46 -0.55
CA GLY A 9 -0.89 3.97 -1.92
C GLY A 9 -0.08 4.79 -2.92
N THR A 10 -0.18 4.42 -4.20
CA THR A 10 0.52 5.10 -5.29
C THR A 10 -0.04 6.51 -5.58
N GLY A 11 -1.35 6.70 -5.45
CA GLY A 11 -2.02 7.98 -5.75
C GLY A 11 -2.36 8.81 -4.52
N THR A 12 -2.81 8.15 -3.45
CA THR A 12 -3.24 8.77 -2.19
C THR A 12 -2.47 8.20 -1.01
N GLN A 13 -2.41 8.96 0.07
CA GLN A 13 -2.17 8.46 1.42
C GLN A 13 -3.43 8.76 2.24
N ASP A 14 -3.96 7.71 2.84
CA ASP A 14 -5.27 7.69 3.48
C ASP A 14 -5.06 7.54 4.98
N ILE A 15 -5.28 8.64 5.71
CA ILE A 15 -4.89 8.81 7.10
C ILE A 15 -6.13 8.84 7.99
N LEU A 16 -6.11 8.01 9.03
CA LEU A 16 -7.10 7.96 10.10
C LEU A 16 -6.40 8.18 11.44
N LEU A 17 -6.79 9.23 12.15
CA LEU A 17 -6.50 9.32 13.58
C LEU A 17 -7.66 8.67 14.33
N PHE A 18 -7.49 7.40 14.67
CA PHE A 18 -8.45 6.63 15.44
C PHE A 18 -8.37 7.03 16.91
N ASP A 19 -9.50 7.38 17.51
CA ASP A 19 -9.63 7.69 18.94
C ASP A 19 -10.76 6.84 19.53
N SER A 20 -10.41 5.91 20.40
CA SER A 20 -11.37 4.98 21.03
C SER A 20 -12.37 5.65 21.99
N SER A 21 -12.15 6.93 22.33
CA SER A 21 -13.07 7.68 23.19
C SER A 21 -14.25 8.31 22.43
N THR A 22 -14.25 8.23 21.09
CA THR A 22 -15.31 8.76 20.22
C THR A 22 -15.83 7.69 19.26
N THR A 23 -16.94 7.99 18.61
CA THR A 23 -17.50 7.16 17.52
C THR A 23 -16.58 7.19 16.30
N ILE A 24 -16.46 6.07 15.59
CA ILE A 24 -15.57 5.93 14.42
C ILE A 24 -15.87 6.92 13.29
N GLU A 25 -17.12 7.37 13.15
CA GLU A 25 -17.52 8.40 12.19
C GLU A 25 -16.90 9.76 12.49
N ASN A 26 -16.66 10.06 13.78
CA ASN A 26 -16.10 11.33 14.27
C ASN A 26 -14.56 11.32 14.39
N CYS A 27 -13.91 10.16 14.18
CA CYS A 27 -12.45 10.12 14.09
C CYS A 27 -11.98 10.99 12.91
N LEU A 28 -10.80 11.60 13.02
CA LEU A 28 -10.28 12.50 11.99
C LEU A 28 -9.76 11.70 10.80
N LYS A 29 -10.10 12.17 9.59
CA LYS A 29 -9.85 11.50 8.31
C LYS A 29 -9.22 12.46 7.32
N MET A 30 -8.17 12.02 6.63
CA MET A 30 -7.53 12.80 5.55
C MET A 30 -7.19 11.88 4.38
N VAL A 31 -7.66 12.23 3.19
CA VAL A 31 -7.25 11.61 1.92
C VAL A 31 -6.39 12.62 1.18
N MET A 32 -5.08 12.38 1.16
CA MET A 32 -4.08 13.34 0.67
C MET A 32 -3.27 12.74 -0.48
N PRO A 33 -2.59 13.55 -1.32
CA PRO A 33 -1.66 13.01 -2.32
C PRO A 33 -0.59 12.13 -1.67
N SER A 34 -0.27 10.98 -2.28
CA SER A 34 0.78 10.10 -1.78
C SER A 34 2.15 10.78 -1.75
N PRO A 35 3.09 10.32 -0.90
CA PRO A 35 4.45 10.86 -0.85
C PRO A 35 5.16 10.83 -2.20
N THR A 36 5.03 9.73 -2.93
CA THR A 36 5.57 9.60 -4.29
C THR A 36 4.94 10.58 -5.29
N ALA A 37 3.64 10.90 -5.17
CA ALA A 37 3.00 11.93 -5.99
C ALA A 37 3.47 13.36 -5.62
N ILE A 38 3.68 13.63 -4.33
CA ILE A 38 4.25 14.91 -3.86
C ILE A 38 5.66 15.09 -4.41
N ALA A 39 6.51 14.06 -4.30
CA ALA A 39 7.86 14.07 -4.85
C ALA A 39 7.85 14.24 -6.38
N ALA A 40 6.97 13.53 -7.10
CA ALA A 40 6.80 13.69 -8.54
C ALA A 40 6.47 15.13 -8.95
N LYS A 41 5.59 15.81 -8.19
CA LYS A 41 5.27 17.22 -8.41
C LYS A 41 6.48 18.13 -8.17
N ARG A 42 7.26 17.88 -7.12
CA ARG A 42 8.51 18.63 -6.83
C ARG A 42 9.55 18.43 -7.94
N ILE A 43 9.75 17.19 -8.40
CA ILE A 43 10.65 16.86 -9.52
C ILE A 43 10.17 17.54 -10.81
N SER A 44 8.88 17.46 -11.12
CA SER A 44 8.30 18.09 -12.32
C SER A 44 8.46 19.61 -12.29
N GLN A 45 8.35 20.24 -11.12
CA GLN A 45 8.60 21.66 -10.96
C GLN A 45 10.08 21.99 -11.21
N ALA A 46 11.01 21.20 -10.68
CA ALA A 46 12.45 21.33 -10.96
C ALA A 46 12.76 21.20 -12.46
N THR A 47 12.11 20.26 -13.15
CA THR A 47 12.23 20.09 -14.61
C THR A 47 11.82 21.35 -15.36
N LYS A 48 10.67 21.96 -15.00
CA LYS A 48 10.19 23.20 -15.61
C LYS A 48 11.16 24.36 -15.40
N GLU A 49 11.78 24.41 -14.23
CA GLU A 49 12.79 25.41 -13.88
C GLU A 49 14.18 25.10 -14.47
N ARG A 50 14.33 23.95 -15.14
CA ARG A 50 15.60 23.45 -15.69
C ARG A 50 16.74 23.40 -14.67
N ARG A 51 16.42 23.11 -13.41
CA ARG A 51 17.40 22.95 -12.34
C ARG A 51 17.68 21.47 -12.10
N ALA A 52 18.93 21.12 -11.78
CA ALA A 52 19.27 19.77 -11.34
C ALA A 52 18.55 19.44 -10.03
N ILE A 53 18.37 18.16 -9.74
CA ILE A 53 17.79 17.69 -8.47
C ILE A 53 18.78 16.82 -7.69
N ALA A 54 18.72 16.93 -6.37
CA ALA A 54 19.40 16.06 -5.42
C ALA A 54 18.35 15.37 -4.55
N LEU A 55 18.30 14.05 -4.63
CA LEU A 55 17.37 13.19 -3.91
C LEU A 55 18.06 12.66 -2.64
N THR A 56 17.40 12.86 -1.50
CA THR A 56 17.84 12.38 -0.19
C THR A 56 16.70 11.64 0.51
N GLY A 57 16.95 11.09 1.69
CA GLY A 57 15.93 10.37 2.46
C GLY A 57 15.99 8.86 2.22
N THR A 58 14.83 8.20 2.20
CA THR A 58 14.71 6.73 2.26
C THR A 58 13.86 6.18 1.12
N ASN A 59 13.79 4.84 1.01
CA ASN A 59 12.89 4.17 0.08
C ASN A 59 11.43 4.57 0.37
N MET A 60 10.72 5.05 -0.66
CA MET A 60 9.29 5.36 -0.59
C MET A 60 8.48 4.71 -1.73
N GLY A 61 9.10 3.81 -2.51
CA GLY A 61 8.51 3.25 -3.72
C GLY A 61 8.42 4.24 -4.90
N GLY A 62 8.81 3.76 -6.08
CA GLY A 62 9.03 4.58 -7.26
C GLY A 62 7.80 5.33 -7.79
N GLY A 63 6.76 4.59 -8.20
CA GLY A 63 5.46 5.14 -8.62
C GLY A 63 5.56 6.39 -9.53
N PRO A 64 4.74 7.43 -9.29
CA PRO A 64 4.82 8.72 -9.96
C PRO A 64 6.22 9.37 -9.95
N SER A 65 6.98 9.23 -8.86
CA SER A 65 8.30 9.88 -8.76
C SER A 65 9.31 9.31 -9.75
N THR A 66 9.26 7.99 -10.03
CA THR A 66 10.07 7.35 -11.09
C THR A 66 9.76 7.93 -12.46
N GLY A 67 8.47 8.09 -12.80
CA GLY A 67 8.07 8.70 -14.07
C GLY A 67 8.53 10.16 -14.21
N ALA A 68 8.44 10.93 -13.13
CA ALA A 68 8.91 12.31 -13.11
C ALA A 68 10.44 12.41 -13.24
N ALA A 69 11.19 11.53 -12.55
CA ALA A 69 12.65 11.46 -12.65
C ALA A 69 13.11 11.06 -14.06
N ALA A 70 12.46 10.06 -14.68
CA ALA A 70 12.73 9.67 -16.06
C ALA A 70 12.52 10.84 -17.03
N THR A 71 11.43 11.59 -16.87
CA THR A 71 11.16 12.80 -17.68
C THR A 71 12.22 13.89 -17.46
N HIS A 72 12.69 14.07 -16.22
CA HIS A 72 13.76 15.01 -15.88
C HIS A 72 15.07 14.67 -16.60
N ILE A 73 15.46 13.38 -16.57
CA ILE A 73 16.66 12.85 -17.22
C ILE A 73 16.54 12.97 -18.74
N GLN A 74 15.40 12.60 -19.33
CA GLN A 74 15.13 12.75 -20.77
C GLN A 74 15.18 14.22 -21.22
N SER A 75 14.95 15.17 -20.32
CA SER A 75 15.08 16.62 -20.58
C SER A 75 16.54 17.11 -20.52
N GLY A 76 17.51 16.20 -20.32
CA GLY A 76 18.94 16.46 -20.25
C GLY A 76 19.38 17.11 -18.93
N LEU A 77 18.60 16.94 -17.85
CA LEU A 77 18.87 17.55 -16.56
C LEU A 77 19.48 16.52 -15.57
N PRO A 78 20.49 16.90 -14.75
CA PRO A 78 21.11 15.98 -13.81
C PRO A 78 20.19 15.57 -12.65
N VAL A 79 20.20 14.28 -12.33
CA VAL A 79 19.61 13.72 -11.11
C VAL A 79 20.73 13.13 -10.26
N TYR A 80 20.89 13.65 -9.05
CA TYR A 80 21.78 13.13 -8.03
C TYR A 80 20.95 12.44 -6.94
N ALA A 81 21.44 11.35 -6.36
CA ALA A 81 20.76 10.67 -5.26
C ALA A 81 21.75 10.08 -4.26
N THR A 82 21.40 10.08 -2.97
CA THR A 82 22.04 9.18 -2.00
C THR A 82 21.66 7.72 -2.31
N VAL A 83 22.44 6.76 -1.82
CA VAL A 83 22.15 5.34 -2.03
C VAL A 83 20.80 4.98 -1.43
N GLU A 84 20.50 5.50 -0.24
CA GLU A 84 19.26 5.26 0.48
C GLU A 84 18.05 5.78 -0.30
N ALA A 85 18.12 7.00 -0.83
CA ALA A 85 17.05 7.56 -1.65
C ALA A 85 16.90 6.83 -3.00
N ALA A 86 18.02 6.38 -3.58
CA ALA A 86 18.08 5.68 -4.85
C ALA A 86 17.32 4.34 -4.84
N THR A 87 17.22 3.66 -3.69
CA THR A 87 16.43 2.42 -3.54
C THR A 87 14.94 2.60 -3.86
N THR A 88 14.44 3.84 -3.85
CA THR A 88 13.09 4.18 -4.36
C THR A 88 12.89 3.75 -5.82
N PHE A 89 13.94 3.77 -6.64
CA PHE A 89 13.86 3.49 -8.06
C PHE A 89 14.15 2.02 -8.39
N ASN A 90 15.13 1.44 -7.71
CA ASN A 90 15.51 0.03 -7.82
C ASN A 90 16.46 -0.34 -6.67
N ASP A 91 16.37 -1.56 -6.14
CA ASP A 91 17.31 -2.05 -5.13
C ASP A 91 18.72 -2.33 -5.71
N ASP A 92 18.86 -2.59 -7.02
CA ASP A 92 20.14 -2.70 -7.71
C ASP A 92 20.69 -1.33 -8.16
N MET A 93 21.75 -0.88 -7.50
CA MET A 93 22.40 0.39 -7.80
C MET A 93 23.04 0.48 -9.19
N ASN A 94 23.30 -0.64 -9.86
CA ASN A 94 23.72 -0.63 -11.26
C ASN A 94 22.56 -0.26 -12.18
N GLU A 95 21.37 -0.80 -11.92
CA GLU A 95 20.14 -0.42 -12.64
C GLU A 95 19.82 1.07 -12.41
N VAL A 96 19.93 1.55 -11.17
CA VAL A 96 19.76 2.99 -10.86
C VAL A 96 20.72 3.87 -11.68
N LYS A 97 22.00 3.50 -11.75
CA LYS A 97 22.97 4.24 -12.58
C LYS A 97 22.62 4.17 -14.07
N ALA A 98 22.18 3.01 -14.55
CA ALA A 98 21.76 2.80 -15.94
C ALA A 98 20.53 3.65 -16.31
N MET A 99 19.66 3.96 -15.33
CA MET A 99 18.55 4.91 -15.51
C MET A 99 19.01 6.36 -15.71
N GLY A 100 20.29 6.69 -15.46
CA GLY A 100 20.86 8.03 -15.57
C GLY A 100 20.95 8.81 -14.26
N ILE A 101 20.77 8.13 -13.11
CA ILE A 101 20.89 8.74 -11.79
C ILE A 101 22.36 8.65 -11.32
N THR A 102 22.91 9.78 -10.87
CA THR A 102 24.27 9.84 -10.32
C THR A 102 24.23 9.65 -8.82
N LEU A 103 24.82 8.55 -8.32
CA LEU A 103 24.92 8.31 -6.89
C LEU A 103 26.00 9.20 -6.26
N VAL A 104 25.65 9.87 -5.18
CA VAL A 104 26.51 10.81 -4.44
C VAL A 104 26.27 10.65 -2.94
N SER A 105 27.29 10.97 -2.14
CA SER A 105 27.15 11.08 -0.68
C SER A 105 26.40 12.36 -0.27
N GLU A 106 25.89 12.40 0.96
CA GLU A 106 25.29 13.62 1.51
C GLU A 106 26.25 14.82 1.51
N ASP A 107 27.55 14.58 1.76
CA ASP A 107 28.56 15.63 1.76
C ASP A 107 28.89 16.16 0.36
N GLU A 108 28.71 15.33 -0.67
CA GLU A 108 28.76 15.78 -2.06
C GLU A 108 27.52 16.60 -2.42
N ILE A 109 26.33 16.20 -1.97
CA ILE A 109 25.09 16.97 -2.16
C ILE A 109 25.23 18.39 -1.61
N LYS A 110 25.79 18.54 -0.39
CA LYS A 110 26.05 19.86 0.23
C LYS A 110 26.97 20.77 -0.61
N LYS A 111 27.79 20.20 -1.48
CA LYS A 111 28.72 20.94 -2.35
C LYS A 111 28.13 21.28 -3.72
N LEU A 112 27.01 20.66 -4.10
CA LEU A 112 26.33 20.94 -5.35
C LEU A 112 25.77 22.37 -5.35
N LYS A 113 25.89 23.05 -6.49
CA LYS A 113 25.35 24.40 -6.70
C LYS A 113 24.19 24.33 -7.69
N ASN A 114 23.20 25.21 -7.50
CA ASN A 114 22.02 25.31 -8.36
C ASN A 114 21.18 24.03 -8.46
N THR A 115 21.17 23.24 -7.38
CA THR A 115 20.42 21.98 -7.27
C THR A 115 19.24 22.16 -6.33
N ILE A 116 18.09 21.58 -6.66
CA ILE A 116 16.93 21.51 -5.76
C ILE A 116 17.03 20.21 -4.94
N GLY A 117 17.06 20.34 -3.62
CA GLY A 117 16.94 19.18 -2.72
C GLY A 117 15.49 18.69 -2.65
N ILE A 118 15.30 17.38 -2.80
CA ILE A 118 14.00 16.73 -2.64
C ILE A 118 14.22 15.52 -1.74
N GLU A 119 13.70 15.60 -0.52
CA GLU A 119 13.68 14.47 0.40
C GLU A 119 12.55 13.51 0.02
N LEU A 120 12.88 12.22 -0.03
CA LEU A 120 12.00 11.10 -0.29
C LEU A 120 11.77 10.34 1.02
N LYS A 121 10.53 10.09 1.39
CA LYS A 121 10.12 9.27 2.54
C LYS A 121 8.63 9.01 2.43
N ASP A 122 8.18 7.81 2.81
CA ASP A 122 6.74 7.51 2.88
C ASP A 122 6.11 8.12 4.15
N LEU A 123 6.73 7.90 5.31
CA LEU A 123 6.24 8.38 6.59
C LEU A 123 6.81 9.77 6.92
N ASP A 124 5.95 10.78 6.89
CA ASP A 124 6.28 12.15 7.27
C ASP A 124 5.45 12.61 8.48
N ILE A 125 5.91 12.23 9.67
CA ILE A 125 5.23 12.55 10.95
C ILE A 125 5.07 14.05 11.15
N GLU A 126 6.06 14.85 10.76
CA GLU A 126 6.02 16.31 10.87
C GLU A 126 4.93 16.90 9.98
N MET A 127 4.81 16.41 8.74
CA MET A 127 3.76 16.86 7.82
C MET A 127 2.37 16.57 8.37
N VAL A 128 2.15 15.34 8.89
CA VAL A 128 0.86 14.94 9.46
C VAL A 128 0.55 15.74 10.73
N SER A 129 1.53 15.89 11.62
CA SER A 129 1.40 16.63 12.87
C SER A 129 1.04 18.09 12.61
N THR A 130 1.75 18.74 11.68
CA THR A 130 1.48 20.14 11.28
C THR A 130 0.06 20.32 10.75
N ALA A 131 -0.43 19.37 9.94
CA ALA A 131 -1.79 19.41 9.41
C ALA A 131 -2.83 19.28 10.53
N LEU A 132 -2.63 18.35 11.47
CA LEU A 132 -3.52 18.12 12.61
C LEU A 132 -3.55 19.31 13.58
N GLU A 133 -2.38 19.84 13.93
CA GLU A 133 -2.22 20.99 14.83
C GLU A 133 -2.88 22.25 14.28
N SER A 134 -2.92 22.41 12.95
CA SER A 134 -3.64 23.50 12.29
C SER A 134 -5.15 23.50 12.59
N PHE A 135 -5.71 22.35 13.00
CA PHE A 135 -7.10 22.21 13.45
C PHE A 135 -7.23 22.07 14.98
N GLY A 136 -6.14 22.30 15.73
CA GLY A 136 -6.13 22.17 17.19
C GLY A 136 -6.17 20.73 17.70
N VAL A 137 -5.76 19.76 16.88
CA VAL A 137 -5.73 18.35 17.25
C VAL A 137 -4.37 17.99 17.84
N GLU A 138 -4.38 17.30 18.98
CA GLU A 138 -3.16 16.84 19.64
C GLU A 138 -2.47 15.71 18.86
N THR A 139 -1.15 15.76 18.80
CA THR A 139 -0.28 14.86 18.03
C THR A 139 0.45 13.83 18.90
N GLN A 140 -0.04 13.62 20.13
CA GLN A 140 0.39 12.52 20.99
C GLN A 140 -0.47 11.29 20.70
N TRP A 141 0.17 10.24 20.19
CA TRP A 141 -0.48 8.98 19.84
C TRP A 141 0.11 7.82 20.64
N ASP A 142 -0.71 6.80 20.90
CA ASP A 142 -0.31 5.60 21.63
C ASP A 142 0.38 4.58 20.70
N ALA A 143 0.06 4.60 19.40
CA ALA A 143 0.66 3.71 18.39
C ALA A 143 0.53 4.27 16.96
N LEU A 144 1.35 3.71 16.07
CA LEU A 144 1.26 3.88 14.62
C LEU A 144 0.77 2.60 13.94
N ALA A 145 0.10 2.75 12.81
CA ALA A 145 -0.18 1.66 11.89
C ALA A 145 0.07 2.15 10.46
N VAL A 146 0.95 1.50 9.71
CA VAL A 146 1.33 1.97 8.37
C VAL A 146 1.20 0.85 7.36
N ALA A 147 0.50 1.11 6.27
CA ALA A 147 0.48 0.23 5.12
C ALA A 147 1.20 0.86 3.93
N VAL A 148 2.06 0.08 3.28
CA VAL A 148 2.72 0.43 2.01
C VAL A 148 2.68 -0.78 1.09
N PHE A 149 2.67 -0.58 -0.23
CA PHE A 149 2.88 -1.67 -1.16
C PHE A 149 4.38 -1.94 -1.32
N ASP A 150 4.86 -3.09 -0.84
CA ASP A 150 6.28 -3.47 -0.89
C ASP A 150 6.48 -4.72 -1.75
N TYR A 151 7.33 -4.61 -2.77
CA TYR A 151 7.73 -5.77 -3.58
C TYR A 151 8.72 -6.67 -2.83
N GLY A 152 9.51 -6.08 -1.95
CA GLY A 152 10.70 -6.63 -1.34
C GLY A 152 11.92 -6.62 -2.28
N ASP A 153 13.10 -6.75 -1.68
CA ASP A 153 14.41 -6.79 -2.34
C ASP A 153 14.62 -8.14 -3.04
N SER A 154 14.30 -8.17 -4.33
CA SER A 154 14.43 -9.39 -5.12
C SER A 154 15.88 -9.66 -5.49
N PRO A 155 16.34 -10.93 -5.48
CA PRO A 155 17.70 -11.25 -5.89
C PRO A 155 17.97 -10.81 -7.34
N SER A 156 19.19 -10.34 -7.62
CA SER A 156 19.57 -9.90 -8.97
C SER A 156 19.25 -10.96 -10.05
N GLY A 157 18.57 -10.51 -11.10
CA GLY A 157 18.09 -11.36 -12.20
C GLY A 157 16.75 -12.07 -11.94
N TYR A 158 16.19 -11.95 -10.74
CA TYR A 158 14.82 -12.37 -10.44
C TYR A 158 13.84 -11.20 -10.64
N SER A 159 12.57 -11.49 -10.86
CA SER A 159 11.58 -10.43 -11.09
C SER A 159 10.94 -10.00 -9.78
N ASP A 160 10.90 -8.70 -9.52
CA ASP A 160 10.20 -8.10 -8.37
C ASP A 160 8.73 -8.54 -8.30
N ARG A 161 8.04 -8.61 -9.44
CA ARG A 161 6.65 -9.09 -9.51
C ARG A 161 6.52 -10.54 -9.03
N ARG A 162 7.46 -11.41 -9.40
CA ARG A 162 7.47 -12.81 -8.92
C ARG A 162 7.84 -12.86 -7.44
N PHE A 163 8.83 -12.10 -7.00
CA PHE A 163 9.26 -12.05 -5.61
C PHE A 163 8.14 -11.59 -4.67
N ARG A 164 7.47 -10.50 -5.02
CA ARG A 164 6.25 -10.01 -4.36
C ARG A 164 5.19 -11.09 -4.24
N PHE A 165 4.96 -11.83 -5.32
CA PHE A 165 3.93 -12.86 -5.33
C PHE A 165 4.36 -14.14 -4.59
N ASP A 166 5.65 -14.45 -4.57
CA ASP A 166 6.23 -15.52 -3.74
C ASP A 166 6.07 -15.20 -2.26
N HIS A 167 6.19 -13.93 -1.86
CA HIS A 167 5.89 -13.49 -0.49
C HIS A 167 4.42 -13.74 -0.12
N LEU A 168 3.45 -13.30 -0.94
CA LEU A 168 2.03 -13.59 -0.73
C LEU A 168 1.77 -15.10 -0.64
N ARG A 169 2.42 -15.87 -1.51
CA ARG A 169 2.33 -17.33 -1.52
C ARG A 169 2.82 -17.93 -0.21
N ASN A 170 3.97 -17.48 0.30
CA ASN A 170 4.53 -17.93 1.56
C ASN A 170 3.64 -17.55 2.75
N GLN A 171 3.09 -16.34 2.79
CA GLN A 171 2.13 -15.93 3.82
C GLN A 171 0.90 -16.86 3.84
N VAL A 172 0.36 -17.21 2.68
CA VAL A 172 -0.81 -18.09 2.57
C VAL A 172 -0.49 -19.54 2.96
N TYR A 173 0.59 -20.14 2.43
CA TYR A 173 0.88 -21.56 2.68
C TYR A 173 1.49 -21.84 4.05
N SER A 174 2.33 -20.94 4.57
CA SER A 174 3.03 -21.12 5.84
C SER A 174 2.27 -20.49 7.02
N GLY A 175 1.33 -19.58 6.73
CA GLY A 175 0.53 -18.90 7.74
C GLY A 175 -0.79 -19.60 8.07
N SER A 176 -1.64 -18.88 8.81
CA SER A 176 -2.96 -19.37 9.24
C SER A 176 -4.01 -19.41 8.11
N ARG A 177 -3.65 -18.92 6.91
CA ARG A 177 -4.58 -18.57 5.82
C ARG A 177 -5.66 -17.56 6.22
N ASN A 178 -5.58 -16.93 7.38
CA ASN A 178 -6.52 -15.90 7.78
C ASN A 178 -5.95 -14.53 7.40
N ILE A 179 -6.75 -13.71 6.73
CA ILE A 179 -6.35 -12.36 6.31
C ILE A 179 -5.91 -11.45 7.47
N ARG A 180 -6.41 -11.69 8.69
CA ARG A 180 -6.00 -10.99 9.92
C ARG A 180 -4.53 -11.21 10.27
N SER A 181 -3.92 -12.29 9.78
CA SER A 181 -2.51 -12.61 10.05
C SER A 181 -1.52 -11.88 9.14
N SER A 182 -2.00 -11.15 8.12
CA SER A 182 -1.17 -10.37 7.19
C SER A 182 -0.69 -9.04 7.77
N CYS A 183 -0.09 -9.06 8.97
CA CYS A 183 0.45 -7.89 9.64
C CYS A 183 1.71 -8.20 10.46
N TYR A 184 2.58 -7.20 10.58
CA TYR A 184 3.87 -7.29 11.26
C TYR A 184 3.96 -6.24 12.36
N LEU A 185 4.55 -6.63 13.50
CA LEU A 185 5.16 -5.65 14.40
C LEU A 185 6.60 -5.40 13.92
N GLU A 186 7.23 -4.34 14.40
CA GLU A 186 8.59 -3.96 13.99
C GLU A 186 9.60 -5.12 14.14
N GLU A 187 9.53 -5.87 15.25
CA GLU A 187 10.41 -7.00 15.52
C GLU A 187 10.19 -8.22 14.61
N ASP A 188 9.01 -8.32 13.99
CA ASP A 188 8.62 -9.43 13.09
C ASP A 188 8.80 -9.07 11.61
N LEU A 189 9.20 -7.83 11.31
CA LEU A 189 9.23 -7.31 9.95
C LEU A 189 10.37 -7.98 9.14
N PRO A 190 10.07 -8.64 8.00
CA PRO A 190 11.11 -9.29 7.22
C PRO A 190 12.10 -8.26 6.65
N GLU A 191 13.41 -8.50 6.81
CA GLU A 191 14.46 -7.56 6.38
C GLU A 191 14.43 -7.25 4.87
N TYR A 192 13.95 -8.21 4.06
CA TYR A 192 13.82 -8.03 2.62
C TYR A 192 12.65 -7.11 2.23
N MET A 193 11.76 -6.71 3.15
CA MET A 193 10.73 -5.70 2.89
C MET A 193 11.31 -4.30 3.04
N THR A 194 12.16 -3.92 2.09
CA THR A 194 13.03 -2.73 2.21
C THR A 194 12.24 -1.42 2.32
N ARG A 195 11.05 -1.33 1.71
CA ARG A 195 10.17 -0.15 1.83
C ARG A 195 9.50 -0.09 3.20
N MET A 196 8.99 -1.21 3.71
CA MET A 196 8.44 -1.25 5.09
C MET A 196 9.53 -0.98 6.14
N VAL A 197 10.73 -1.53 5.95
CA VAL A 197 11.89 -1.29 6.83
C VAL A 197 12.29 0.18 6.79
N ALA A 198 12.24 0.83 5.62
CA ALA A 198 12.47 2.27 5.49
C ALA A 198 11.43 3.08 6.28
N VAL A 199 10.14 2.73 6.20
CA VAL A 199 9.08 3.33 7.02
C VAL A 199 9.36 3.17 8.51
N SER A 200 9.74 1.97 8.95
CA SER A 200 10.07 1.69 10.37
C SER A 200 11.19 2.59 10.87
N ARG A 201 12.26 2.73 10.08
CA ARG A 201 13.42 3.59 10.41
C ARG A 201 13.08 5.08 10.37
N SER A 202 12.04 5.49 9.66
CA SER A 202 11.56 6.87 9.62
C SER A 202 10.65 7.24 10.80
N ASN A 203 10.28 6.29 11.65
CA ASN A 203 9.50 6.58 12.86
C ASN A 203 10.40 7.11 13.98
N ASP A 204 10.23 8.38 14.34
CA ASP A 204 10.97 9.07 15.40
C ASP A 204 10.20 9.20 16.73
N LEU A 205 8.97 8.70 16.78
CA LEU A 205 8.07 8.85 17.93
C LEU A 205 8.35 7.85 19.06
N ASN A 206 9.13 6.80 18.79
CA ASN A 206 9.43 5.72 19.74
C ASN A 206 8.16 5.10 20.36
N ILE A 207 7.14 4.88 19.53
CA ILE A 207 5.87 4.22 19.88
C ILE A 207 5.67 2.94 19.06
N PRO A 208 4.90 1.96 19.57
CA PRO A 208 4.62 0.72 18.86
C PRO A 208 4.06 0.97 17.45
N THR A 209 4.59 0.26 16.46
CA THR A 209 4.20 0.41 15.06
C THR A 209 3.82 -0.95 14.46
N LEU A 210 2.68 -0.97 13.77
CA LEU A 210 2.20 -2.12 13.01
C LEU A 210 2.31 -1.84 11.52
N PHE A 211 2.72 -2.86 10.75
CA PHE A 211 2.90 -2.78 9.31
C PHE A 211 2.01 -3.77 8.57
N MET A 212 1.51 -3.35 7.40
CA MET A 212 0.76 -4.20 6.46
C MET A 212 1.10 -3.85 5.02
N ASN A 213 0.78 -4.73 4.07
CA ASN A 213 0.65 -4.30 2.68
C ASN A 213 -0.67 -3.55 2.48
N THR A 214 -0.66 -2.46 1.72
CA THR A 214 -1.87 -1.65 1.40
C THR A 214 -3.04 -2.49 0.93
N ALA A 215 -2.81 -3.44 0.02
CA ALA A 215 -3.91 -4.25 -0.52
C ALA A 215 -4.49 -5.23 0.51
N GLU A 216 -3.66 -5.81 1.38
CA GLU A 216 -4.11 -6.68 2.47
C GLU A 216 -4.86 -5.88 3.53
N ALA A 217 -4.38 -4.67 3.85
CA ALA A 217 -5.06 -3.72 4.73
C ALA A 217 -6.44 -3.34 4.18
N ALA A 218 -6.54 -2.99 2.90
CA ALA A 218 -7.80 -2.62 2.27
C ALA A 218 -8.82 -3.78 2.24
N VAL A 219 -8.35 -5.01 2.02
CA VAL A 219 -9.20 -6.21 2.08
C VAL A 219 -9.68 -6.46 3.50
N LEU A 220 -8.79 -6.39 4.49
CA LEU A 220 -9.15 -6.56 5.91
C LEU A 220 -10.15 -5.50 6.36
N GLY A 221 -9.92 -4.23 6.04
CA GLY A 221 -10.84 -3.16 6.44
C GLY A 221 -12.13 -3.14 5.64
N SER A 222 -12.19 -3.72 4.44
CA SER A 222 -13.47 -3.95 3.76
C SER A 222 -14.38 -4.90 4.53
N LEU A 223 -13.85 -5.74 5.43
CA LEU A 223 -14.64 -6.60 6.31
C LEU A 223 -15.30 -5.82 7.47
N GLU A 224 -14.96 -4.54 7.66
CA GLU A 224 -15.67 -3.66 8.61
C GLU A 224 -17.03 -3.18 8.07
N ASP A 225 -17.29 -3.36 6.77
CA ASP A 225 -18.63 -3.16 6.23
C ASP A 225 -19.54 -4.32 6.68
N LYS A 226 -20.58 -4.00 7.45
CA LYS A 226 -21.50 -5.00 8.04
C LYS A 226 -22.15 -5.90 7.00
N HIS A 227 -22.41 -5.39 5.79
CA HIS A 227 -22.98 -6.21 4.72
C HIS A 227 -21.95 -7.22 4.21
N VAL A 228 -20.71 -6.78 3.97
CA VAL A 228 -19.60 -7.66 3.56
C VAL A 228 -19.28 -8.70 4.63
N ALA A 229 -19.23 -8.28 5.91
CA ALA A 229 -18.98 -9.15 7.05
C ALA A 229 -20.01 -10.28 7.17
N SER A 230 -21.29 -9.99 6.90
CA SER A 230 -22.39 -10.95 7.02
C SER A 230 -22.38 -12.07 5.98
N GLN A 231 -21.64 -11.91 4.89
CA GLN A 231 -21.53 -12.93 3.85
C GLN A 231 -20.52 -13.99 4.29
N ASN A 232 -20.78 -15.27 4.07
CA ASN A 232 -19.77 -16.29 4.40
C ASN A 232 -18.77 -16.45 3.24
N THR A 233 -19.27 -16.85 2.07
CA THR A 233 -18.47 -17.05 0.86
C THR A 233 -18.46 -15.77 0.02
N LYS A 234 -17.28 -15.16 -0.14
CA LYS A 234 -17.17 -13.84 -0.76
C LYS A 234 -15.85 -13.65 -1.52
N VAL A 235 -15.88 -12.80 -2.53
CA VAL A 235 -14.69 -12.18 -3.11
C VAL A 235 -14.61 -10.75 -2.59
N VAL A 236 -13.46 -10.39 -2.04
CA VAL A 236 -13.14 -9.02 -1.61
C VAL A 236 -12.05 -8.50 -2.53
N ALA A 237 -12.38 -7.50 -3.34
CA ALA A 237 -11.47 -6.93 -4.32
C ALA A 237 -11.16 -5.46 -4.01
N ASN A 238 -9.88 -5.12 -3.95
CA ASN A 238 -9.42 -3.74 -3.90
C ASN A 238 -8.87 -3.34 -5.28
N LEU A 239 -9.54 -2.39 -5.93
CA LEU A 239 -9.15 -1.84 -7.23
C LEU A 239 -8.39 -0.52 -6.98
N GLY A 240 -7.11 -0.66 -6.64
CA GLY A 240 -6.21 0.45 -6.32
C GLY A 240 -5.76 1.23 -7.55
N ASN A 241 -5.11 2.38 -7.33
CA ASN A 241 -4.57 3.22 -8.39
C ASN A 241 -3.58 2.47 -9.31
N GLU A 242 -2.69 1.66 -8.71
CA GLU A 242 -1.64 0.94 -9.45
C GLU A 242 -1.88 -0.57 -9.50
N HIS A 243 -2.37 -1.15 -8.40
CA HIS A 243 -2.58 -2.60 -8.27
C HIS A 243 -4.02 -2.92 -7.93
N THR A 244 -4.48 -4.04 -8.48
CA THR A 244 -5.75 -4.67 -8.16
C THR A 244 -5.46 -6.02 -7.52
N LEU A 245 -6.02 -6.26 -6.34
CA LEU A 245 -6.03 -7.57 -5.71
C LEU A 245 -7.45 -8.01 -5.46
N ALA A 246 -7.69 -9.31 -5.58
CA ALA A 246 -8.93 -9.94 -5.16
C ALA A 246 -8.64 -11.18 -4.32
N PHE A 247 -9.32 -11.29 -3.19
CA PHE A 247 -9.25 -12.44 -2.28
C PHE A 247 -10.58 -13.17 -2.32
N TYR A 248 -10.54 -14.46 -2.62
CA TYR A 248 -11.65 -15.37 -2.42
C TYR A 248 -11.60 -15.93 -0.99
N LEU A 249 -12.62 -15.64 -0.20
CA LEU A 249 -12.69 -15.93 1.24
C LEU A 249 -13.89 -16.84 1.56
N ASP A 250 -13.66 -17.78 2.46
CA ASP A 250 -14.70 -18.48 3.22
C ASP A 250 -14.63 -18.02 4.68
N GLY A 251 -15.60 -17.21 5.10
CA GLY A 251 -15.49 -16.38 6.29
C GLY A 251 -14.33 -15.38 6.15
N GLU A 252 -13.23 -15.68 6.84
CA GLU A 252 -11.96 -14.91 6.80
C GLU A 252 -10.78 -15.76 6.33
N THR A 253 -11.03 -17.03 5.99
CA THR A 253 -10.02 -17.95 5.47
C THR A 253 -9.86 -17.74 3.97
N ILE A 254 -8.63 -17.50 3.56
CA ILE A 254 -8.22 -17.32 2.17
C ILE A 254 -8.30 -18.67 1.46
N GLN A 255 -9.13 -18.72 0.41
CA GLN A 255 -9.28 -19.87 -0.50
C GLN A 255 -8.55 -19.63 -1.83
N GLY A 256 -8.27 -18.37 -2.15
CA GLY A 256 -7.42 -17.98 -3.26
C GLY A 256 -7.27 -16.47 -3.33
N LEU A 257 -6.28 -16.01 -4.10
CA LEU A 257 -6.14 -14.60 -4.44
C LEU A 257 -5.45 -14.41 -5.80
N PHE A 258 -5.56 -13.23 -6.39
CA PHE A 258 -4.67 -12.79 -7.46
C PHE A 258 -4.26 -11.33 -7.28
N GLU A 259 -3.14 -10.97 -7.88
CA GLU A 259 -2.62 -9.60 -7.93
C GLU A 259 -2.25 -9.22 -9.37
N HIS A 260 -2.67 -8.03 -9.80
CA HIS A 260 -2.44 -7.52 -11.15
C HIS A 260 -2.22 -6.00 -11.14
N HIS A 261 -1.54 -5.45 -12.14
CA HIS A 261 -1.54 -4.01 -12.38
C HIS A 261 -2.92 -3.53 -12.84
N THR A 262 -3.49 -2.53 -12.18
CA THR A 262 -4.83 -2.01 -12.46
C THR A 262 -4.96 -1.45 -13.87
N HIS A 263 -3.94 -0.75 -14.38
CA HIS A 263 -4.00 -0.11 -15.70
C HIS A 263 -4.05 -1.09 -16.88
N LEU A 264 -3.74 -2.38 -16.64
CA LEU A 264 -3.83 -3.46 -17.64
C LEU A 264 -5.15 -4.24 -17.56
N LEU A 265 -5.99 -3.92 -16.58
CA LEU A 265 -7.29 -4.51 -16.40
C LEU A 265 -8.37 -3.68 -17.08
N GLN A 266 -9.41 -4.39 -17.50
CA GLN A 266 -10.68 -3.85 -17.98
C GLN A 266 -11.79 -4.75 -17.44
N LYS A 267 -13.03 -4.25 -17.41
CA LYS A 267 -14.20 -4.94 -16.82
C LYS A 267 -14.28 -6.42 -17.19
N ASP A 268 -14.39 -6.76 -18.48
CA ASP A 268 -14.56 -8.16 -18.94
C ASP A 268 -13.40 -9.07 -18.53
N LYS A 269 -12.18 -8.53 -18.46
CA LYS A 269 -10.99 -9.27 -18.05
C LYS A 269 -11.04 -9.54 -16.54
N LEU A 270 -11.34 -8.51 -15.75
CA LEU A 270 -11.45 -8.64 -14.30
C LEU A 270 -12.58 -9.60 -13.91
N GLU A 271 -13.72 -9.54 -14.60
CA GLU A 271 -14.82 -10.49 -14.39
C GLU A 271 -14.39 -11.95 -14.66
N LYS A 272 -13.62 -12.19 -15.73
CA LYS A 272 -13.09 -13.52 -16.05
C LYS A 272 -12.14 -14.02 -14.97
N TYR A 273 -11.23 -13.17 -14.49
CA TYR A 273 -10.29 -13.55 -13.44
C TYR A 273 -10.99 -13.83 -12.11
N ILE A 274 -11.98 -13.02 -11.72
CA ILE A 274 -12.76 -13.27 -10.50
C ILE A 274 -13.53 -14.60 -10.60
N ASP A 275 -14.23 -14.86 -11.71
CA ASP A 275 -14.91 -16.15 -11.90
C ASP A 275 -13.94 -17.33 -11.87
N SER A 276 -12.80 -17.22 -12.54
CA SER A 276 -11.78 -18.28 -12.54
C SER A 276 -11.16 -18.50 -11.17
N LEU A 277 -10.99 -17.43 -10.38
CA LEU A 277 -10.52 -17.52 -9.01
C LEU A 277 -11.49 -18.35 -8.17
N VAL A 278 -12.79 -18.03 -8.21
CA VAL A 278 -13.81 -18.75 -7.42
C VAL A 278 -14.03 -20.17 -7.94
N LYS A 279 -13.91 -20.42 -9.24
CA LYS A 279 -13.95 -21.79 -9.81
C LYS A 279 -12.76 -22.64 -9.39
N GLY A 280 -11.71 -22.04 -8.85
CA GLY A 280 -10.48 -22.74 -8.52
C GLY A 280 -9.67 -23.14 -9.75
N ASN A 281 -9.78 -22.40 -10.86
CA ASN A 281 -9.06 -22.70 -12.11
C ASN A 281 -8.27 -21.51 -12.69
N LEU A 282 -8.07 -20.45 -11.89
CA LEU A 282 -7.21 -19.33 -12.27
C LEU A 282 -5.73 -19.72 -12.20
N ASP A 283 -5.16 -20.09 -13.34
CA ASP A 283 -3.76 -20.45 -13.47
C ASP A 283 -2.82 -19.24 -13.30
N ASN A 284 -1.73 -19.44 -12.55
CA ASN A 284 -0.74 -18.39 -12.26
C ASN A 284 -0.06 -17.90 -13.54
N GLU A 285 0.24 -18.80 -14.47
CA GLU A 285 0.88 -18.41 -15.73
C GLU A 285 -0.05 -17.58 -16.62
N THR A 286 -1.38 -17.69 -16.47
CA THR A 286 -2.33 -16.80 -17.14
C THR A 286 -2.15 -15.36 -16.67
N ILE A 287 -2.10 -15.13 -15.35
CA ILE A 287 -1.89 -13.79 -14.79
C ILE A 287 -0.50 -13.27 -15.14
N TRP A 288 0.53 -14.10 -15.02
CA TRP A 288 1.91 -13.71 -15.31
C TRP A 288 2.09 -13.26 -16.77
N ASN A 289 1.59 -14.05 -17.72
CA ASN A 289 1.72 -13.76 -19.16
C ASN A 289 0.86 -12.58 -19.60
N ASP A 290 -0.18 -12.21 -18.84
CA ASP A 290 -0.94 -10.98 -19.02
C ASP A 290 -0.29 -9.77 -18.30
N HIS A 291 0.98 -9.91 -17.92
CA HIS A 291 1.77 -8.93 -17.22
C HIS A 291 1.28 -8.59 -15.79
N GLY A 292 0.44 -9.42 -15.17
CA GLY A 292 0.14 -9.35 -13.73
C GLY A 292 1.22 -9.97 -12.84
N HIS A 293 0.97 -10.03 -11.54
CA HIS A 293 1.94 -10.55 -10.55
C HIS A 293 1.79 -12.06 -10.36
N GLY A 294 0.55 -12.53 -10.17
CA GLY A 294 0.25 -13.96 -10.10
C GLY A 294 -1.13 -14.29 -9.52
N SER A 295 -1.40 -15.58 -9.41
CA SER A 295 -2.57 -16.13 -8.69
C SER A 295 -2.18 -17.27 -7.74
N ILE A 296 -2.91 -17.38 -6.63
CA ILE A 296 -2.91 -18.50 -5.69
C ILE A 296 -4.33 -19.05 -5.67
N VAL A 297 -4.47 -20.33 -5.93
CA VAL A 297 -5.73 -21.04 -5.83
C VAL A 297 -5.50 -22.23 -4.89
N LEU A 298 -6.24 -22.28 -3.79
CA LEU A 298 -6.19 -23.39 -2.84
C LEU A 298 -7.39 -24.31 -3.01
N ASP A 299 -8.58 -23.73 -3.12
CA ASP A 299 -9.83 -24.46 -3.34
C ASP A 299 -10.78 -23.64 -4.23
N GLY A 300 -11.67 -24.35 -4.92
CA GLY A 300 -12.79 -23.76 -5.65
C GLY A 300 -14.04 -23.71 -4.77
N GLY A 301 -15.05 -22.96 -5.21
CA GLY A 301 -16.28 -22.80 -4.45
C GLY A 301 -17.54 -22.58 -5.27
N PRO A 302 -18.67 -22.37 -4.57
CA PRO A 302 -19.94 -22.11 -5.20
C PRO A 302 -19.85 -20.84 -6.05
N GLN A 303 -20.49 -20.88 -7.22
CA GLN A 303 -20.49 -19.78 -8.18
C GLN A 303 -21.49 -18.67 -7.81
N ASP A 304 -22.32 -18.90 -6.80
CA ASP A 304 -23.17 -17.89 -6.17
C ASP A 304 -22.39 -17.28 -5.00
N TYR A 305 -21.37 -16.48 -5.34
CA TYR A 305 -20.51 -15.79 -4.39
C TYR A 305 -20.89 -14.31 -4.31
N PHE A 306 -20.68 -13.72 -3.14
CA PHE A 306 -20.81 -12.28 -2.99
C PHE A 306 -19.53 -11.56 -3.42
N LEU A 307 -19.61 -10.57 -4.30
CA LEU A 307 -18.47 -9.73 -4.69
C LEU A 307 -18.55 -8.37 -4.00
N SER A 308 -17.55 -8.04 -3.18
CA SER A 308 -17.34 -6.71 -2.63
C SER A 308 -16.14 -6.02 -3.29
N VAL A 309 -16.28 -4.72 -3.54
CA VAL A 309 -15.28 -3.93 -4.27
C VAL A 309 -14.99 -2.62 -3.54
N THR A 310 -13.72 -2.39 -3.23
CA THR A 310 -13.13 -1.14 -2.72
C THR A 310 -12.08 -0.60 -3.69
N GLY A 311 -11.47 0.53 -3.34
CA GLY A 311 -10.43 1.20 -4.11
C GLY A 311 -10.95 2.29 -5.07
N PRO A 312 -10.11 3.27 -5.41
CA PRO A 312 -10.48 4.41 -6.26
C PRO A 312 -10.84 4.00 -7.69
N MET A 313 -10.35 2.86 -8.17
CA MET A 313 -10.62 2.36 -9.53
C MET A 313 -11.84 1.43 -9.59
N ARG A 314 -12.64 1.34 -8.50
CA ARG A 314 -13.82 0.47 -8.42
C ARG A 314 -14.87 0.71 -9.50
N TYR A 315 -14.92 1.92 -10.06
CA TYR A 315 -15.81 2.27 -11.18
C TYR A 315 -15.62 1.32 -12.39
N MET A 316 -14.46 0.66 -12.51
CA MET A 316 -14.20 -0.34 -13.56
C MET A 316 -15.26 -1.47 -13.58
N LEU A 317 -15.86 -1.78 -12.44
CA LEU A 317 -16.88 -2.82 -12.30
C LEU A 317 -18.31 -2.27 -12.24
N GLU A 318 -18.55 -0.98 -12.48
CA GLU A 318 -19.90 -0.43 -12.59
C GLU A 318 -20.68 -1.11 -13.73
N GLY A 319 -21.89 -1.60 -13.44
CA GLY A 319 -22.69 -2.35 -14.42
C GLY A 319 -22.06 -3.69 -14.84
N SER A 320 -21.14 -4.23 -14.04
CA SER A 320 -20.62 -5.58 -14.22
C SER A 320 -21.73 -6.62 -14.06
N ARG A 321 -21.65 -7.72 -14.81
CA ARG A 321 -22.56 -8.86 -14.67
C ARG A 321 -22.41 -9.58 -13.32
N LEU A 322 -21.29 -9.37 -12.63
CA LEU A 322 -21.02 -9.93 -11.30
C LEU A 322 -21.76 -9.17 -10.19
N ASN A 323 -22.49 -8.10 -10.53
CA ASN A 323 -23.30 -7.30 -9.62
C ASN A 323 -22.57 -6.95 -8.31
N PRO A 324 -21.41 -6.26 -8.39
CA PRO A 324 -20.58 -5.99 -7.23
C PRO A 324 -21.30 -5.10 -6.22
N TYR A 325 -21.08 -5.39 -4.94
CA TYR A 325 -21.36 -4.47 -3.85
C TYR A 325 -20.15 -3.54 -3.63
N PHE A 326 -20.37 -2.24 -3.79
CA PHE A 326 -19.32 -1.24 -3.56
C PHE A 326 -19.22 -0.90 -2.07
N ALA A 327 -18.32 -1.59 -1.36
CA ALA A 327 -18.21 -1.48 0.09
C ALA A 327 -17.79 -0.09 0.55
N THR A 328 -18.32 0.31 1.70
CA THR A 328 -18.04 1.60 2.35
C THR A 328 -17.91 1.38 3.87
N PRO A 329 -16.83 0.73 4.33
CA PRO A 329 -16.60 0.51 5.76
C PRO A 329 -16.65 1.86 6.50
N HIS A 330 -17.43 1.92 7.58
CA HIS A 330 -17.70 3.14 8.36
C HIS A 330 -18.05 4.39 7.53
N GLY A 331 -18.67 4.20 6.36
CA GLY A 331 -19.11 5.27 5.46
C GLY A 331 -18.02 5.89 4.59
N ASP A 332 -16.76 5.43 4.66
CA ASP A 332 -15.67 5.99 3.86
C ASP A 332 -14.82 4.88 3.21
N MET A 333 -15.00 4.70 1.90
CA MET A 333 -14.28 3.66 1.16
C MET A 333 -12.77 3.94 1.07
N MET A 334 -12.36 5.20 0.98
CA MET A 334 -10.93 5.51 0.82
C MET A 334 -10.13 5.16 2.07
N LEU A 335 -10.79 5.09 3.23
CA LEU A 335 -10.17 4.64 4.48
C LEU A 335 -10.24 3.13 4.72
N ALA A 336 -10.66 2.32 3.74
CA ALA A 336 -10.70 0.87 3.90
C ALA A 336 -9.34 0.30 4.38
N GLY A 337 -8.22 0.76 3.83
CA GLY A 337 -6.90 0.36 4.32
C GLY A 337 -6.63 0.76 5.77
N SER A 338 -6.94 2.01 6.13
CA SER A 338 -6.76 2.54 7.48
C SER A 338 -7.62 1.79 8.51
N PHE A 339 -8.86 1.41 8.17
CA PHE A 339 -9.69 0.58 9.05
C PHE A 339 -9.13 -0.84 9.19
N GLY A 340 -8.56 -1.41 8.12
CA GLY A 340 -7.86 -2.69 8.18
C GLY A 340 -6.65 -2.65 9.11
N LEU A 341 -5.89 -1.56 9.08
CA LEU A 341 -4.78 -1.32 10.01
C LEU A 341 -5.24 -1.27 11.47
N ILE A 342 -6.36 -0.58 11.77
CA ILE A 342 -6.94 -0.56 13.12
C ILE A 342 -7.43 -1.95 13.54
N ARG A 343 -8.10 -2.69 12.64
CA ARG A 343 -8.51 -4.08 12.88
C ARG A 343 -7.31 -4.97 13.17
N ALA A 344 -6.21 -4.83 12.43
CA ALA A 344 -4.98 -5.60 12.66
C ALA A 344 -4.36 -5.33 14.03
N TRP A 345 -4.43 -4.09 14.53
CA TRP A 345 -4.02 -3.77 15.90
C TRP A 345 -4.83 -4.53 16.96
N ALA A 346 -6.14 -4.67 16.76
CA ALA A 346 -6.98 -5.47 17.65
C ALA A 346 -6.56 -6.96 17.65
N GLU A 347 -6.03 -7.45 16.53
CA GLU A 347 -5.56 -8.83 16.42
C GLU A 347 -4.22 -9.03 17.12
N LYS A 348 -3.25 -8.12 16.93
CA LYS A 348 -1.90 -8.21 17.50
C LYS A 348 -1.83 -7.83 18.98
N ASN A 349 -2.61 -6.86 19.44
CA ASN A 349 -2.58 -6.39 20.82
C ASN A 349 -3.83 -6.82 21.61
N LEU A 350 -3.72 -7.95 22.32
CA LEU A 350 -4.82 -8.51 23.11
C LEU A 350 -5.35 -7.57 24.20
N SER A 351 -4.50 -6.71 24.75
CA SER A 351 -4.91 -5.76 25.80
C SER A 351 -5.77 -4.61 25.27
N TRP A 352 -5.64 -4.28 23.99
CA TRP A 352 -6.38 -3.20 23.33
C TRP A 352 -7.56 -3.71 22.51
N ARG A 353 -7.62 -5.02 22.24
CA ARG A 353 -8.61 -5.65 21.37
C ARG A 353 -10.04 -5.20 21.64
N GLU A 354 -10.55 -5.43 22.84
CA GLU A 354 -11.97 -5.12 23.15
C GLU A 354 -12.28 -3.62 23.02
N GLU A 355 -11.35 -2.75 23.40
CA GLU A 355 -11.51 -1.30 23.26
C GLU A 355 -11.60 -0.88 21.78
N ILE A 356 -10.71 -1.42 20.94
CA ILE A 356 -10.74 -1.19 19.48
C ILE A 356 -12.04 -1.73 18.89
N LEU A 357 -12.38 -2.99 19.19
CA LEU A 357 -13.54 -3.66 18.60
C LEU A 357 -14.87 -3.04 19.01
N ASN A 358 -14.95 -2.42 20.18
CA ASN A 358 -16.15 -1.69 20.60
C ASN A 358 -16.27 -0.34 19.88
N SER A 359 -15.16 0.31 19.59
CA SER A 359 -15.12 1.61 18.90
C SER A 359 -15.39 1.49 17.39
N LEU A 360 -15.06 0.34 16.79
CA LEU A 360 -15.37 -0.01 15.39
C LEU A 360 -16.83 -0.46 15.17
N ARG A 361 -17.78 -0.24 16.10
CA ARG A 361 -19.15 -0.77 15.98
C ARG A 361 -20.15 0.14 15.29
#